data_AF-A0A257MF09-F1
#
_entry.id   AF-A0A257MF09-F1
#
_cell.length_a   1.000
_cell.length_b   1.000
_cell.length_c   1.000
_cell.angle_alpha   90.00
_cell.angle_beta   90.00
_cell.angle_gamma   90.00
#
_symmetry.space_group_name_H-M   'P 1'
#
loop_
_entity.id
_entity.type
_entity.pdbx_description
1 polymer ?
#
loop_
_entity_poly.entity_id
_entity_poly.type
_entity_poly.pdbx_seq_one_letter_code
_entity_poly.pdbx_strand_id
1 'polypeptide(L)'
;YSMRAGSLCGSVAAQAVARRDVSGRALSRYVRLWNREFYWQYRMGRASLQTLAGMKDTDIDRLVKGISGKRLISGGSFARKAVFAAAATALSRPRTLLDLAFNLMQG
;
A
#
# COMPACT_ATOMS: atom_id res chain seq x y z
N TYR A 1 -6.89 -6.53 -5.19
CA TYR A 1 -6.34 -5.65 -6.23
C TYR A 1 -6.71 -6.11 -7.64
N SER A 2 -6.51 -7.39 -8.00
CA SER A 2 -6.61 -7.88 -9.38
C SER A 2 -7.98 -7.66 -10.05
N MET A 3 -9.09 -7.97 -9.38
CA MET A 3 -10.43 -7.76 -9.97
C MET A 3 -10.73 -6.29 -10.29
N ARG A 4 -10.38 -5.37 -9.38
CA ARG A 4 -10.62 -3.93 -9.59
C ARG A 4 -9.69 -3.34 -10.66
N ALA A 5 -8.43 -3.77 -10.69
CA ALA A 5 -7.49 -3.42 -11.77
C ALA A 5 -7.99 -3.92 -13.13
N GLY A 6 -8.50 -5.15 -13.21
CA GLY A 6 -9.12 -5.70 -14.41
C GLY A 6 -10.34 -4.90 -14.88
N SER A 7 -11.22 -4.50 -13.95
CA SER A 7 -12.37 -3.64 -14.25
C SER A 7 -11.95 -2.26 -14.80
N LEU A 8 -10.94 -1.61 -14.19
CA LEU A 8 -10.39 -0.35 -14.69
C LEU A 8 -9.78 -0.50 -16.10
N CYS A 9 -9.01 -1.58 -16.31
CA CYS A 9 -8.41 -1.89 -17.59
C CYS A 9 -9.48 -2.07 -18.68
N GLY A 10 -10.47 -2.94 -18.43
CA GLY A 10 -11.58 -3.18 -19.36
C GLY A 10 -12.37 -1.92 -19.69
N SER A 11 -12.63 -1.07 -18.68
CA SER A 11 -13.32 0.21 -18.89
C SER A 11 -12.53 1.19 -19.76
N VAL A 12 -11.22 1.32 -19.53
CA VAL A 12 -10.35 2.18 -20.35
C VAL A 12 -10.23 1.65 -21.77
N ALA A 13 -10.07 0.35 -21.94
CA ALA A 13 -9.99 -0.29 -23.25
C ALA A 13 -11.30 -0.11 -24.05
N ALA A 14 -12.46 -0.34 -23.42
CA ALA A 14 -13.76 -0.14 -24.06
C ALA A 14 -13.95 1.32 -24.53
N GLN A 15 -13.54 2.29 -23.71
CA GLN A 15 -13.61 3.71 -24.08
C GLN A 15 -12.65 4.09 -25.21
N ALA A 16 -11.45 3.51 -25.23
CA ALA A 16 -10.47 3.72 -26.30
C ALA A 16 -11.01 3.20 -27.65
N VAL A 17 -11.59 2.00 -27.66
CA VAL A 17 -12.21 1.40 -28.86
C VAL A 17 -13.40 2.22 -29.34
N ALA A 18 -14.30 2.60 -28.43
CA ALA A 18 -15.48 3.40 -28.78
C ALA A 18 -15.10 4.76 -29.42
N ARG A 19 -13.96 5.32 -29.02
CA ARG A 19 -13.42 6.58 -29.55
C ARG A 19 -12.46 6.41 -30.73
N ARG A 20 -12.16 5.16 -31.10
CA ARG A 20 -11.11 4.80 -32.08
C ARG A 20 -9.74 5.42 -31.76
N ASP A 21 -9.43 5.62 -30.48
CA ASP A 21 -8.16 6.18 -30.00
C ASP A 21 -7.49 5.18 -29.05
N VAL A 22 -6.63 4.35 -29.62
CA VAL A 22 -5.79 3.38 -28.89
C VAL A 22 -4.38 3.91 -28.64
N SER A 23 -4.19 5.23 -28.71
CA SER A 23 -2.89 5.83 -28.46
C SER A 23 -2.42 5.59 -27.03
N GLY A 24 -1.10 5.65 -26.81
CA GLY A 24 -0.51 5.57 -25.47
C GLY A 24 -1.08 6.64 -24.52
N ARG A 25 -1.47 7.82 -25.03
CA ARG A 25 -2.12 8.87 -24.24
C ARG A 25 -3.49 8.42 -23.73
N ALA A 26 -4.32 7.82 -24.58
CA ALA A 26 -5.63 7.31 -24.18
C ALA A 26 -5.49 6.18 -23.14
N LEU A 27 -4.59 5.22 -23.39
CA LEU A 27 -4.37 4.07 -22.52
C LEU A 27 -3.71 4.44 -21.18
N SER A 28 -2.90 5.51 -21.13
CA SER A 28 -2.31 6.04 -19.89
C SER A 28 -3.35 6.42 -18.82
N ARG A 29 -4.62 6.61 -19.23
CA ARG A 29 -5.74 6.84 -18.30
C ARG A 29 -5.90 5.69 -17.31
N TYR A 30 -5.62 4.46 -17.69
CA TYR A 30 -5.61 3.32 -16.77
C TYR A 30 -4.64 3.57 -15.61
N VAL A 31 -3.39 3.92 -15.92
CA VAL A 31 -2.35 4.20 -14.93
C VAL A 31 -2.76 5.34 -14.00
N ARG A 32 -3.36 6.41 -14.54
CA ARG A 32 -3.88 7.52 -13.72
C ARG A 32 -4.98 7.08 -12.76
N LEU A 33 -5.95 6.30 -13.23
CA LEU A 33 -7.04 5.80 -12.39
C LEU A 33 -6.54 4.81 -11.33
N TRP A 34 -5.64 3.92 -11.72
CA TRP A 34 -5.03 2.96 -10.82
C TRP A 34 -4.23 3.67 -9.73
N ASN A 35 -3.38 4.65 -10.10
CA ASN A 35 -2.64 5.45 -9.12
C ASN A 35 -3.59 6.21 -8.18
N ARG A 36 -4.66 6.79 -8.70
CA ARG A 36 -5.66 7.47 -7.86
C ARG A 36 -6.29 6.53 -6.83
N GLU A 37 -6.57 5.28 -7.18
CA GLU A 37 -7.23 4.32 -6.29
C GLU A 37 -6.25 3.59 -5.35
N PHE A 38 -5.05 3.26 -5.82
CA PHE A 38 -4.20 2.25 -5.19
C PHE A 38 -2.79 2.71 -4.84
N TYR A 39 -2.34 3.88 -5.31
CA TYR A 39 -0.95 4.31 -5.16
C TYR A 39 -0.44 4.19 -3.73
N TRP A 40 -1.15 4.78 -2.77
CA TRP A 40 -0.74 4.76 -1.36
C TRP A 40 -0.81 3.38 -0.72
N GLN A 41 -1.83 2.60 -1.04
CA GLN A 41 -2.00 1.25 -0.50
C GLN A 41 -0.89 0.32 -1.00
N TYR A 42 -0.55 0.43 -2.28
CA TYR A 42 0.54 -0.32 -2.90
C TYR A 42 1.89 0.07 -2.31
N ARG A 43 2.23 1.37 -2.30
CA ARG A 43 3.52 1.85 -1.77
C ARG A 43 3.71 1.49 -0.31
N MET A 44 2.68 1.70 0.52
CA MET A 44 2.75 1.34 1.93
C MET A 44 2.90 -0.16 2.15
N GLY A 45 2.18 -0.98 1.37
CA GLY A 45 2.31 -2.43 1.42
C GLY A 45 3.71 -2.91 1.04
N ARG A 46 4.28 -2.36 -0.04
CA ARG A 46 5.64 -2.67 -0.49
C ARG A 46 6.70 -2.27 0.54
N ALA A 47 6.64 -1.04 1.03
CA ALA A 47 7.59 -0.54 2.02
C ALA A 47 7.49 -1.33 3.34
N SER A 48 6.28 -1.63 3.81
CA SER A 48 6.07 -2.47 4.99
C SER A 48 6.67 -3.86 4.82
N LEU A 49 6.50 -4.49 3.65
CA LEU A 49 7.08 -5.80 3.36
C LEU A 49 8.61 -5.75 3.33
N GLN A 50 9.20 -4.72 2.71
CA GLN A 50 10.65 -4.53 2.70
C GLN A 50 11.20 -4.34 4.11
N THR A 51 10.51 -3.56 4.95
CA THR A 51 10.89 -3.38 6.36
C THR A 51 10.86 -4.71 7.10
N LEU A 52 9.78 -5.48 6.97
CA LEU A 52 9.65 -6.78 7.63
C LEU A 52 10.67 -7.80 7.12
N ALA A 53 10.91 -7.84 5.82
CA ALA A 53 11.89 -8.76 5.20
C ALA A 53 13.34 -8.47 5.64
N GLY A 54 13.65 -7.23 6.03
CA GLY A 54 14.95 -6.85 6.56
C GLY A 54 15.13 -7.05 8.07
N MET A 55 14.09 -7.45 8.80
CA MET A 55 14.16 -7.63 10.25
C MET A 55 14.69 -9.02 10.62
N LYS A 56 15.41 -9.09 11.74
CA LYS A 56 15.77 -10.37 12.38
C LYS A 56 14.55 -10.99 13.04
N ASP A 57 14.51 -12.31 13.16
CA ASP A 57 13.41 -13.02 13.83
C ASP A 57 13.14 -12.49 15.25
N THR A 58 14.17 -12.24 16.05
CA THR A 58 14.03 -11.67 17.40
C THR A 58 13.41 -10.28 17.42
N ASP A 59 13.59 -9.52 16.34
CA ASP A 59 13.02 -8.20 16.19
C ASP A 59 11.55 -8.28 15.76
N ILE A 60 11.20 -9.27 14.94
CA ILE A 60 9.82 -9.62 14.59
C ILE A 60 9.08 -10.09 15.84
N ASP A 61 9.65 -10.98 16.64
CA ASP A 61 9.05 -11.46 17.89
C ASP A 61 8.76 -10.31 18.87
N ARG A 62 9.70 -9.38 19.03
CA ARG A 62 9.51 -8.19 19.88
C ARG A 62 8.38 -7.31 19.35
N LEU A 63 8.33 -7.10 18.04
CA LEU A 63 7.28 -6.31 17.40
C LEU A 63 5.91 -6.98 17.58
N VAL A 64 5.81 -8.27 17.26
CA VAL A 64 4.59 -9.09 17.41
C VAL A 64 4.13 -9.07 18.86
N LYS A 65 5.01 -9.32 19.83
CA LYS A 65 4.68 -9.26 21.26
C LYS A 65 4.14 -7.89 21.67
N GLY A 66 4.73 -6.81 21.17
CA GLY A 66 4.33 -5.45 21.49
C GLY A 66 3.01 -5.00 20.86
N ILE A 67 2.60 -5.64 19.75
CA ILE A 67 1.32 -5.36 19.07
C ILE A 67 0.24 -6.42 19.32
N SER A 68 0.60 -7.55 19.91
CA SER A 68 -0.32 -8.63 20.27
C SER A 68 -1.39 -8.12 21.25
N GLY A 69 -2.63 -8.57 21.06
CA GLY A 69 -3.78 -8.09 21.83
C GLY A 69 -4.27 -6.67 21.47
N LYS A 70 -3.54 -5.93 20.61
CA LYS A 70 -4.00 -4.63 20.09
C LYS A 70 -4.82 -4.84 18.82
N ARG A 71 -5.89 -4.07 18.67
CA ARG A 71 -6.70 -4.08 17.45
C ARG A 71 -5.95 -3.33 16.33
N LEU A 72 -5.23 -4.08 15.51
CA LEU A 72 -4.47 -3.54 14.37
C LEU A 72 -5.35 -3.24 13.16
N ILE A 73 -6.51 -3.89 13.07
CA ILE A 73 -7.47 -3.69 11.98
C ILE A 73 -8.60 -2.80 12.49
N SER A 74 -8.52 -1.51 12.17
CA SER A 74 -9.64 -0.59 12.33
C SER A 74 -10.50 -0.59 11.07
N GLY A 75 -11.82 -0.55 11.21
CA GLY A 75 -12.71 -0.18 10.10
C GLY A 75 -12.40 1.25 9.61
N GLY A 76 -12.77 1.56 8.37
CA GLY A 76 -12.65 2.91 7.80
C GLY A 76 -11.50 3.11 6.81
N SER A 77 -11.12 4.38 6.62
CA SER A 77 -10.18 4.83 5.59
C SER A 77 -8.76 4.27 5.78
N PHE A 78 -8.00 4.23 4.68
CA PHE A 78 -6.59 3.83 4.70
C PHE A 78 -5.76 4.67 5.69
N ALA A 79 -5.96 5.98 5.72
CA ALA A 79 -5.26 6.88 6.63
C ALA A 79 -5.46 6.50 8.10
N ARG A 80 -6.71 6.18 8.49
CA ARG A 80 -7.01 5.74 9.86
C ARG A 80 -6.25 4.47 10.20
N LYS A 81 -6.30 3.46 9.33
CA LYS A 81 -5.56 2.20 9.52
C LYS A 81 -4.06 2.42 9.66
N ALA A 82 -3.50 3.29 8.82
CA ALA A 82 -2.08 3.64 8.84
C ALA A 82 -1.67 4.29 10.17
N VAL A 83 -2.46 5.26 10.68
CA VAL A 83 -2.19 5.91 11.97
C VAL A 83 -2.27 4.92 13.14
N PHE A 84 -3.28 4.05 13.17
CA PHE A 84 -3.40 3.04 14.23
C PHE A 84 -2.23 2.05 14.22
N ALA A 85 -1.85 1.55 13.03
CA ALA A 85 -0.70 0.68 12.88
C ALA A 85 0.59 1.37 13.31
N ALA A 86 0.83 2.62 12.87
CA ALA A 86 2.00 3.39 13.23
C ALA A 86 2.10 3.61 14.74
N ALA A 87 0.99 3.96 15.41
CA ALA A 87 0.96 4.11 16.87
C ALA A 87 1.29 2.80 17.61
N ALA A 88 0.71 1.68 17.16
CA ALA A 88 0.99 0.38 17.76
C ALA A 88 2.47 -0.01 17.60
N THR A 89 3.03 0.18 16.41
CA THR A 89 4.43 -0.09 16.08
C THR A 89 5.40 0.84 16.82
N ALA A 90 5.09 2.14 16.93
CA ALA A 90 5.92 3.12 17.62
C ALA A 90 6.16 2.72 19.08
N LEU A 91 5.11 2.31 19.78
CA LEU A 91 5.15 1.90 21.18
C LEU A 91 5.96 0.62 21.41
N SER A 92 6.11 -0.23 20.39
CA SER A 92 6.84 -1.50 20.48
C SER A 92 8.29 -1.39 20.02
N ARG A 93 8.52 -0.68 18.91
CA ARG A 93 9.84 -0.48 18.32
C ARG A 93 9.84 0.79 17.45
N PRO A 94 10.21 1.95 18.01
CA PRO A 94 10.24 3.22 17.28
C PRO A 94 11.07 3.17 16.00
N ARG A 95 12.17 2.40 16.00
CA ARG A 95 13.07 2.24 14.85
C ARG A 95 12.39 1.67 13.61
N THR A 96 11.36 0.83 13.77
CA THR A 96 10.58 0.29 12.65
C THR A 96 9.91 1.39 11.83
N LEU A 97 9.55 2.53 12.45
CA LEU A 97 9.01 3.68 11.72
C LEU A 97 10.06 4.36 10.84
N LEU A 98 11.31 4.41 11.30
CA LEU A 98 12.43 4.96 10.51
C LEU A 98 12.73 4.07 9.31
N ASP A 99 12.80 2.76 9.53
CA ASP A 99 13.04 1.78 8.48
C ASP A 99 11.90 1.82 7.43
N LEU A 100 10.65 1.95 7.88
CA LEU A 100 9.49 2.14 7.01
C LEU A 100 9.57 3.46 6.22
N ALA A 101 9.93 4.57 6.86
CA ALA A 101 10.07 5.86 6.19
C ALA A 101 11.17 5.80 5.11
N PHE A 102 12.29 5.16 5.41
CA PHE A 102 13.37 4.92 4.46
C PHE A 102 12.90 4.11 3.25
N ASN A 103 12.23 2.98 3.48
CA ASN A 103 11.70 2.13 2.40
C ASN A 103 10.59 2.83 1.59
N LEU A 104 9.80 3.70 2.22
CA LEU A 104 8.82 4.55 1.53
C LEU A 104 9.48 5.58 0.61
N MET A 105 10.68 6.08 0.94
CA MET A 105 11.43 7.01 0.09
C MET A 105 12.10 6.32 -1.10
N GLN A 106 12.42 5.02 -0.99
CA GLN A 106 13.03 4.25 -2.09
C GLN A 106 12.02 3.69 -3.10
N GLY A 107 10.76 3.49 -2.70
CA GLY A 107 9.69 3.00 -3.58
C GLY A 107 9.11 4.06 -4.50
#